data_AF-A0A918KWL3-F1
#
_entry.id   AF-A0A918KWL3-F1
#
_cell.length_a   1.000
_cell.length_b   1.000
_cell.length_c   1.000
_cell.angle_alpha   90.00
_cell.angle_beta   90.00
_cell.angle_gamma   90.00
#
_symmetry.space_group_name_H-M   'P 1'
#
loop_
_entity.id
_entity.type
_entity.pdbx_description
1 polymer ?
#
loop_
_entity_poly.entity_id
_entity_poly.type
_entity_poly.pdbx_seq_one_letter_code
_entity_poly.pdbx_strand_id
1 'polypeptide(L)'
;MTDGQASGWEDGGQLSKLLRLQREEEHTRRKANHLATLLRRHPNAVTQHQWAVLDAQQRALSLKRVRLGRSLAWQGANHLVSLAVQSGASLIAFEDLRDLDTTGRGVFQNNRSSQSVRGVLYTCTEQAASRHGIEVVQVPARGTSAKCPCCDGPVSRPQGYHSAACTACGLTGNRDVVACVNIAKRALLGRNKMARPKGGVKRIRETLHAPVTVQTDTLLSRASRQPRRQKSTRSLVLPKPRIRRDRAGNRTQSKHPKRFPARVSLRGQVERTSLNVTGNLAKRELPGLLKDTVPDGVLIEV
;
A
#
# COMPACT_ATOMS: atom_id res chain seq x y z
N MET A 1 9.29 7.49 8.59
CA MET A 1 8.76 6.32 7.85
C MET A 1 7.34 6.07 8.34
N THR A 2 6.39 5.77 7.45
CA THR A 2 5.05 5.31 7.87
C THR A 2 5.20 4.00 8.64
N ASP A 3 4.46 3.84 9.72
CA ASP A 3 4.47 2.73 10.70
C ASP A 3 4.06 1.35 10.15
N GLY A 4 4.02 1.20 8.82
CA GLY A 4 3.55 0.00 8.13
C GLY A 4 2.05 -0.22 8.23
N GLN A 5 1.28 0.67 8.89
CA GLN A 5 -0.18 0.60 8.85
C GLN A 5 -0.64 0.94 7.43
N ALA A 6 -1.47 0.08 6.83
CA ALA A 6 -2.20 0.43 5.63
C ALA A 6 -3.12 1.61 5.97
N SER A 7 -2.72 2.83 5.65
CA SER A 7 -3.62 3.98 5.63
C SER A 7 -4.71 3.65 4.60
N GLY A 8 -5.87 3.20 5.07
CA GLY A 8 -6.94 2.67 4.23
C GLY A 8 -7.27 3.66 3.13
N TRP A 9 -6.99 3.26 1.88
CA TRP A 9 -7.50 3.99 0.73
C TRP A 9 -8.90 3.48 0.44
N GLU A 10 -9.90 4.31 0.69
CA GLU A 10 -11.28 3.99 0.36
C GLU A 10 -11.52 4.32 -1.12
N ASP A 11 -11.75 3.29 -1.92
CA ASP A 11 -12.03 3.38 -3.34
C ASP A 11 -13.52 3.62 -3.63
N GLY A 12 -14.37 3.73 -2.59
CA GLY A 12 -15.81 3.86 -2.71
C GLY A 12 -16.49 2.70 -3.47
N GLY A 13 -15.88 1.51 -3.47
CA GLY A 13 -16.38 0.34 -4.20
C GLY A 13 -16.13 0.39 -5.72
N GLN A 14 -15.34 1.34 -6.21
CA GLN A 14 -14.98 1.44 -7.62
C GLN A 14 -14.15 0.25 -8.10
N LEU A 15 -13.30 -0.34 -7.25
CA LEU A 15 -12.55 -1.56 -7.52
C LEU A 15 -13.49 -2.75 -7.70
N SER A 16 -14.48 -2.90 -6.82
CA SER A 16 -15.53 -3.93 -6.96
C SER A 16 -16.29 -3.79 -8.28
N LYS A 17 -16.60 -2.56 -8.67
CA LYS A 17 -17.21 -2.24 -9.96
C LYS A 17 -16.28 -2.58 -11.13
N LEU A 18 -14.98 -2.29 -11.02
CA LEU A 18 -13.98 -2.64 -12.04
C LEU A 18 -13.87 -4.16 -12.24
N LEU A 19 -13.80 -4.92 -11.14
CA LEU A 19 -13.76 -6.38 -11.16
C LEU A 19 -15.04 -6.99 -11.74
N ARG A 20 -16.20 -6.39 -11.47
CA ARG A 20 -17.47 -6.78 -12.10
C ARG A 20 -17.43 -6.54 -13.62
N LEU A 21 -17.00 -5.35 -14.07
CA LEU A 21 -16.87 -5.03 -15.50
C LEU A 21 -15.89 -5.97 -16.21
N GLN A 22 -14.78 -6.36 -15.56
CA GLN A 22 -13.85 -7.34 -16.11
C GLN A 22 -14.52 -8.71 -16.35
N ARG A 23 -15.30 -9.20 -15.38
CA ARG A 23 -16.04 -10.46 -15.53
C ARG A 23 -17.09 -10.38 -16.64
N GLU A 24 -17.80 -9.26 -16.74
CA GLU A 24 -18.78 -9.01 -17.81
C GLU A 24 -18.10 -8.96 -19.20
N GLU A 25 -16.96 -8.28 -19.32
CA GLU A 25 -16.15 -8.22 -20.55
C GLU A 25 -15.61 -9.60 -20.94
N GLU A 26 -15.14 -10.41 -19.98
CA GLU A 26 -14.67 -11.77 -20.26
C GLU A 26 -15.79 -12.66 -20.79
N HIS A 27 -16.97 -12.60 -20.17
CA HIS A 27 -18.12 -13.38 -20.58
C HIS A 27 -18.61 -13.01 -21.99
N THR A 28 -18.79 -11.70 -22.24
CA THR A 28 -19.21 -11.20 -23.55
C THR A 28 -18.18 -11.51 -24.63
N ARG A 29 -16.88 -11.35 -24.35
CA ARG A 29 -15.80 -11.71 -25.27
C ARG A 29 -15.78 -13.20 -25.60
N ARG A 30 -15.98 -14.09 -24.62
CA ARG A 30 -16.05 -15.54 -24.87
C ARG A 30 -17.20 -15.88 -25.81
N LYS A 31 -18.38 -15.28 -25.60
CA LYS A 31 -19.54 -15.45 -26.49
C LYS A 31 -19.27 -14.91 -27.90
N ALA A 32 -18.73 -13.70 -28.02
CA ALA A 32 -18.39 -13.10 -29.31
C ALA A 32 -17.39 -13.97 -30.09
N ASN A 33 -16.36 -14.49 -29.43
CA ASN A 33 -15.38 -15.40 -30.04
C ASN A 33 -16.02 -16.72 -30.51
N HIS A 34 -16.94 -17.27 -29.72
CA HIS A 34 -17.67 -18.47 -30.12
C HIS A 34 -18.53 -18.22 -31.37
N LEU A 35 -19.30 -17.13 -31.41
CA LEU A 35 -20.09 -16.77 -32.60
C LEU A 35 -19.20 -16.49 -33.82
N ALA A 36 -18.06 -15.82 -33.63
CA ALA A 36 -17.08 -15.62 -34.70
C ALA A 36 -16.55 -16.94 -35.26
N THR A 37 -16.39 -17.96 -34.42
CA THR A 37 -15.97 -19.30 -34.84
C THR A 37 -17.08 -20.01 -35.64
N LEU A 38 -18.34 -19.89 -35.22
CA LEU A 38 -19.49 -20.43 -35.95
C LEU A 38 -19.64 -19.76 -37.32
N LEU A 39 -19.54 -18.43 -37.38
CA LEU A 39 -19.63 -17.66 -38.63
C LEU A 39 -18.58 -18.05 -39.67
N ARG A 40 -17.38 -18.47 -39.24
CA ARG A 40 -16.33 -18.97 -40.14
C ARG A 40 -16.69 -20.29 -40.82
N ARG A 41 -17.52 -21.13 -40.17
CA ARG A 41 -17.92 -22.44 -40.68
C ARG A 41 -19.22 -22.35 -41.48
N HIS A 42 -20.18 -21.60 -40.95
CA HIS A 42 -21.52 -21.46 -41.51
C HIS A 42 -21.97 -19.99 -41.41
N PRO A 43 -21.77 -19.20 -42.49
CA PRO A 43 -22.21 -17.82 -42.50
C PRO A 43 -23.74 -17.75 -42.46
N ASN A 44 -24.29 -17.03 -41.48
CA ASN A 44 -25.72 -16.81 -41.31
C ASN A 44 -25.96 -15.38 -40.83
N ALA A 45 -26.91 -14.68 -41.47
CA ALA A 45 -27.30 -13.31 -41.14
C ALA A 45 -27.71 -13.13 -39.67
N VAL A 46 -28.41 -14.11 -39.08
CA VAL A 46 -28.84 -14.06 -37.66
C VAL A 46 -27.63 -14.07 -36.74
N THR A 47 -26.71 -15.02 -36.94
CA THR A 47 -25.48 -15.14 -36.14
C THR A 47 -24.57 -13.92 -36.35
N GLN A 48 -24.55 -13.35 -37.55
CA GLN A 48 -23.78 -12.14 -37.86
C GLN A 48 -24.32 -10.92 -37.10
N HIS A 49 -25.65 -10.75 -37.05
CA HIS A 49 -26.28 -9.72 -36.25
C HIS A 49 -26.00 -9.89 -34.76
N GLN A 50 -26.16 -11.10 -34.22
CA GLN A 50 -25.85 -11.41 -32.81
C GLN A 50 -24.39 -11.10 -32.46
N TRP A 51 -23.45 -11.47 -33.34
CA TRP A 51 -22.04 -11.16 -33.18
C TRP A 51 -21.78 -9.65 -33.15
N ALA A 52 -22.37 -8.90 -34.09
CA ALA A 52 -22.21 -7.45 -34.15
C ALA A 52 -22.71 -6.74 -32.88
N VAL A 53 -23.85 -7.20 -32.32
CA VAL A 53 -24.37 -6.69 -31.04
C VAL A 53 -23.40 -6.96 -29.90
N LEU A 54 -22.89 -8.18 -29.79
CA LEU A 54 -21.93 -8.54 -28.73
C LEU A 54 -20.59 -7.82 -28.86
N ASP A 55 -20.10 -7.61 -30.08
CA ASP A 55 -18.88 -6.84 -30.35
C ASP A 55 -19.04 -5.37 -29.93
N ALA A 56 -20.18 -4.74 -30.27
CA ALA A 56 -20.48 -3.38 -29.85
C ALA A 56 -20.57 -3.26 -28.31
N GLN A 57 -21.22 -4.24 -27.65
CA GLN A 57 -21.26 -4.31 -26.19
C GLN A 57 -19.87 -4.47 -25.57
N GLN A 58 -19.04 -5.35 -26.13
CA GLN A 58 -17.65 -5.55 -25.68
C GLN A 58 -16.88 -4.23 -25.76
N ARG A 59 -16.95 -3.51 -26.88
CA ARG A 59 -16.29 -2.20 -27.05
C ARG A 59 -16.74 -1.20 -25.99
N ALA A 60 -18.04 -1.10 -25.72
CA ALA A 60 -18.58 -0.21 -24.70
C ALA A 60 -18.09 -0.58 -23.28
N LEU A 61 -18.07 -1.87 -22.94
CA LEU A 61 -17.57 -2.36 -21.65
C LEU A 61 -16.06 -2.11 -21.49
N SER A 62 -15.26 -2.36 -22.53
CA SER A 62 -13.82 -2.08 -22.52
C SER A 62 -13.54 -0.60 -22.28
N LEU A 63 -14.26 0.31 -22.95
CA LEU A 63 -14.12 1.76 -22.73
C LEU A 63 -14.47 2.15 -21.30
N LYS A 64 -15.56 1.61 -20.74
CA LYS A 64 -15.98 1.86 -19.36
C LYS A 64 -14.93 1.37 -18.36
N ARG A 65 -14.36 0.18 -18.59
CA ARG A 65 -13.28 -0.38 -17.77
C ARG A 65 -12.04 0.50 -17.80
N VAL A 66 -11.61 0.95 -18.99
CA VAL A 66 -10.43 1.82 -19.14
C VAL A 66 -10.63 3.16 -18.42
N ARG A 67 -11.80 3.79 -18.58
CA ARG A 67 -12.13 5.05 -17.88
C ARG A 67 -12.10 4.87 -16.35
N LEU A 68 -12.75 3.83 -15.85
CA LEU A 68 -12.78 3.53 -14.41
C LEU A 68 -11.39 3.20 -13.87
N GLY A 69 -10.61 2.38 -14.58
CA GLY A 69 -9.24 2.06 -14.20
C GLY A 69 -8.34 3.29 -14.15
N ARG A 70 -8.48 4.23 -15.10
CA ARG A 70 -7.75 5.51 -15.09
C ARG A 70 -8.17 6.40 -13.93
N SER A 71 -9.46 6.46 -13.61
CA SER A 71 -9.96 7.19 -12.44
C SER A 71 -9.37 6.64 -11.13
N LEU A 72 -9.37 5.31 -10.97
CA LEU A 72 -8.77 4.65 -9.81
C LEU A 72 -7.27 4.88 -9.72
N ALA A 73 -6.57 4.86 -10.86
CA ALA A 73 -5.14 5.14 -10.91
C ALA A 73 -4.82 6.57 -10.44
N TRP A 74 -5.61 7.57 -10.82
CA TRP A 74 -5.45 8.94 -10.33
C TRP A 74 -5.73 9.08 -8.84
N GLN A 75 -6.79 8.44 -8.34
CA GLN A 75 -7.10 8.44 -6.91
C GLN A 75 -5.98 7.79 -6.10
N GLY A 76 -5.50 6.62 -6.53
CA GLY A 76 -4.38 5.93 -5.89
C GLY A 76 -3.09 6.74 -5.96
N ALA A 77 -2.77 7.35 -7.11
CA ALA A 77 -1.60 8.22 -7.27
C ALA A 77 -1.63 9.42 -6.30
N ASN A 78 -2.77 10.12 -6.21
CA ASN A 78 -2.92 11.26 -5.30
C ASN A 78 -2.77 10.82 -3.84
N HIS A 79 -3.31 9.66 -3.47
CA HIS A 79 -3.16 9.10 -2.14
C HIS A 79 -1.69 8.78 -1.81
N LEU A 80 -0.99 8.10 -2.72
CA LEU A 80 0.44 7.80 -2.58
C LEU A 80 1.29 9.07 -2.43
N VAL A 81 1.01 10.10 -3.24
CA VAL A 81 1.71 11.38 -3.17
C VAL A 81 1.39 12.12 -1.87
N SER A 82 0.14 12.11 -1.41
CA SER A 82 -0.24 12.68 -0.12
C SER A 82 0.54 12.03 1.03
N LEU A 83 0.65 10.70 1.05
CA LEU A 83 1.44 9.98 2.05
C LEU A 83 2.93 10.33 1.95
N ALA A 84 3.47 10.46 0.73
CA ALA A 84 4.86 10.85 0.53
C ALA A 84 5.13 12.27 1.05
N VAL A 85 4.23 13.23 0.77
CA VAL A 85 4.32 14.61 1.30
C VAL A 85 4.25 14.62 2.83
N GLN A 86 3.27 13.93 3.41
CA GLN A 86 3.09 13.86 4.87
C GLN A 86 4.27 13.21 5.58
N SER A 87 4.94 12.26 4.93
CA SER A 87 6.12 11.58 5.47
C SER A 87 7.44 12.30 5.18
N GLY A 88 7.43 13.42 4.45
CA GLY A 88 8.64 14.13 4.02
C GLY A 88 9.48 13.33 3.02
N ALA A 89 8.90 12.37 2.31
CA ALA A 89 9.60 11.54 1.36
C ALA A 89 9.92 12.31 0.06
N SER A 90 11.17 12.24 -0.40
CA SER A 90 11.62 12.79 -1.68
C SER A 90 11.57 11.79 -2.84
N LEU A 91 11.25 10.51 -2.55
CA LEU A 91 11.29 9.42 -3.52
C LEU A 91 10.16 8.41 -3.27
N ILE A 92 9.46 8.02 -4.33
CA ILE A 92 8.48 6.92 -4.38
C ILE A 92 9.03 5.82 -5.28
N ALA A 93 9.10 4.60 -4.76
CA ALA A 93 9.63 3.44 -5.48
C ALA A 93 8.51 2.46 -5.86
N PHE A 94 8.46 2.07 -7.13
CA PHE A 94 7.60 1.02 -7.66
C PHE A 94 8.42 -0.23 -7.97
N GLU A 95 7.81 -1.40 -7.82
CA GLU A 95 8.40 -2.64 -8.32
C GLU A 95 8.45 -2.67 -9.86
N ASP A 96 9.59 -3.09 -10.40
CA ASP A 96 9.77 -3.43 -11.80
C ASP A 96 9.55 -4.93 -11.98
N LEU A 97 8.36 -5.27 -12.46
CA LEU A 97 7.89 -6.64 -12.67
C LEU A 97 8.15 -7.16 -14.10
N ARG A 98 8.83 -6.39 -14.96
CA ARG A 98 8.99 -6.78 -16.37
C ARG A 98 9.83 -8.04 -16.55
N ASP A 99 10.84 -8.21 -15.69
CA ASP A 99 11.79 -9.32 -15.76
C ASP A 99 11.39 -10.51 -14.88
N LEU A 100 10.19 -10.49 -14.30
CA LEU A 100 9.61 -11.61 -13.57
C LEU A 100 8.94 -12.56 -14.56
N ASP A 101 9.74 -13.49 -15.07
CA ASP A 101 9.28 -14.57 -15.93
C ASP A 101 8.20 -15.41 -15.22
N THR A 102 7.09 -15.64 -15.92
CA THR A 102 5.92 -16.38 -15.41
C THR A 102 5.77 -17.68 -16.16
N THR A 103 6.85 -18.45 -16.29
CA THR A 103 6.84 -19.79 -16.86
C THR A 103 5.69 -20.61 -16.24
N GLY A 104 4.69 -20.96 -17.07
CA GLY A 104 3.62 -21.89 -16.71
C GLY A 104 2.23 -21.33 -16.34
N ARG A 105 1.96 -20.02 -16.32
CA ARG A 105 0.62 -19.49 -15.93
C ARG A 105 -0.08 -18.65 -17.01
N GLY A 106 -0.71 -19.27 -18.02
CA GLY A 106 -1.70 -18.61 -18.91
C GLY A 106 -1.37 -17.17 -19.33
N VAL A 107 -0.14 -16.97 -19.82
CA VAL A 107 0.81 -15.92 -19.40
C VAL A 107 0.63 -14.53 -20.03
N PHE A 108 0.17 -14.43 -21.27
CA PHE A 108 0.33 -13.18 -22.01
C PHE A 108 -0.74 -12.12 -21.72
N GLN A 109 -2.00 -12.51 -21.52
CA GLN A 109 -3.10 -11.54 -21.39
C GLN A 109 -3.20 -10.96 -19.96
N ASN A 110 -2.96 -11.78 -18.93
CA ASN A 110 -3.11 -11.38 -17.52
C ASN A 110 -1.91 -10.55 -17.02
N ASN A 111 -0.71 -10.81 -17.56
CA ASN A 111 0.43 -9.94 -17.35
C ASN A 111 0.26 -8.61 -18.09
N ARG A 112 -0.21 -8.60 -19.34
CA ARG A 112 -0.38 -7.33 -20.08
C ARG A 112 -1.45 -6.41 -19.47
N SER A 113 -2.56 -6.97 -18.97
CA SER A 113 -3.61 -6.19 -18.31
C SER A 113 -3.19 -5.66 -16.94
N SER A 114 -2.55 -6.48 -16.10
CA SER A 114 -2.05 -6.04 -14.79
C SER A 114 -0.87 -5.07 -14.91
N GLN A 115 0.02 -5.26 -15.89
CA GLN A 115 1.10 -4.32 -16.20
C GLN A 115 0.58 -3.02 -16.82
N SER A 116 -0.52 -3.06 -17.58
CA SER A 116 -1.16 -1.84 -18.10
C SER A 116 -1.73 -0.99 -16.96
N VAL A 117 -2.42 -1.58 -15.98
CA VAL A 117 -2.95 -0.83 -14.83
C VAL A 117 -1.81 -0.28 -13.97
N ARG A 118 -0.77 -1.07 -13.68
CA ARG A 118 0.42 -0.60 -12.95
C ARG A 118 1.14 0.52 -13.70
N GLY A 119 1.26 0.42 -15.02
CA GLY A 119 1.85 1.45 -15.86
C GLY A 119 1.06 2.76 -15.83
N VAL A 120 -0.28 2.69 -15.85
CA VAL A 120 -1.14 3.87 -15.71
C VAL A 120 -0.98 4.47 -14.30
N LEU A 121 -0.99 3.66 -13.24
CA LEU A 121 -0.77 4.14 -11.87
C LEU A 121 0.60 4.82 -11.72
N TYR A 122 1.67 4.21 -12.24
CA TYR A 122 3.00 4.81 -12.25
C TYR A 122 2.98 6.17 -12.96
N THR A 123 2.38 6.25 -14.15
CA THR A 123 2.32 7.49 -14.94
C THR A 123 1.54 8.59 -14.21
N CYS A 124 0.38 8.24 -13.63
CA CYS A 124 -0.40 9.16 -12.80
C CYS A 124 0.40 9.61 -11.57
N THR A 125 1.15 8.70 -10.93
CA THR A 125 1.97 9.01 -9.76
C THR A 125 3.15 9.90 -10.12
N GLU A 126 3.87 9.64 -11.21
CA GLU A 126 4.95 10.50 -11.69
C GLU A 126 4.43 11.93 -11.98
N GLN A 127 3.28 12.04 -12.64
CA GLN A 127 2.66 13.33 -12.92
C GLN A 127 2.22 14.06 -11.64
N ALA A 128 1.57 13.38 -10.71
CA ALA A 128 1.14 13.97 -9.44
C ALA A 128 2.35 14.38 -8.56
N ALA A 129 3.34 13.51 -8.44
CA ALA A 129 4.54 13.69 -7.63
C ALA A 129 5.41 14.85 -8.13
N SER A 130 5.45 15.08 -9.45
CA SER A 130 6.24 16.16 -10.06
C SER A 130 5.90 17.55 -9.51
N ARG A 131 4.64 17.78 -9.11
CA ARG A 131 4.16 19.05 -8.53
C ARG A 131 4.72 19.32 -7.13
N HIS A 132 5.21 18.28 -6.46
CA HIS A 132 5.75 18.33 -5.11
C HIS A 132 7.27 18.12 -5.07
N GLY A 133 7.94 18.05 -6.23
CA GLY A 133 9.37 17.76 -6.30
C GLY A 133 9.74 16.34 -5.86
N ILE A 134 8.79 15.40 -5.86
CA ILE A 134 9.00 14.02 -5.44
C ILE A 134 9.36 13.17 -6.67
N GLU A 135 10.46 12.43 -6.58
CA GLU A 135 10.86 11.53 -7.66
C GLU A 135 10.11 10.20 -7.61
N VAL A 136 9.85 9.60 -8.78
CA VAL A 136 9.21 8.29 -8.89
C VAL A 136 10.07 7.36 -9.74
N VAL A 137 10.42 6.18 -9.21
CA VAL A 137 11.36 5.25 -9.84
C VAL A 137 10.85 3.82 -9.84
N GLN A 138 11.18 3.04 -10.88
CA GLN A 138 10.98 1.58 -10.87
C GLN A 138 12.26 0.85 -10.47
N VAL A 139 12.12 -0.16 -9.61
CA VAL A 139 13.21 -0.87 -8.95
C VAL A 139 13.04 -2.37 -9.17
N PRO A 140 14.09 -3.15 -9.45
CA PRO A 140 13.94 -4.57 -9.73
C PRO A 140 13.26 -5.26 -8.54
N ALA A 141 12.30 -6.15 -8.81
CA ALA A 141 11.49 -6.79 -7.77
C ALA A 141 11.94 -8.22 -7.41
N ARG A 142 12.83 -8.80 -8.22
CA ARG A 142 13.30 -10.18 -8.01
C ARG A 142 13.95 -10.33 -6.64
N GLY A 143 13.46 -11.27 -5.83
CA GLY A 143 14.01 -11.60 -4.51
C GLY A 143 13.66 -10.65 -3.37
N THR A 144 12.88 -9.59 -3.59
CA THR A 144 12.51 -8.62 -2.52
C THR A 144 11.66 -9.22 -1.41
N SER A 145 10.93 -10.27 -1.72
CA SER A 145 10.04 -10.97 -0.78
C SER A 145 10.63 -12.25 -0.20
N ALA A 146 11.90 -12.54 -0.49
CA ALA A 146 12.62 -13.73 -0.03
C ALA A 146 13.79 -13.40 0.91
N LYS A 147 14.13 -12.11 1.05
CA LYS A 147 15.24 -11.63 1.88
C LYS A 147 14.73 -10.78 3.02
N CYS A 148 15.37 -10.91 4.17
CA CYS A 148 15.03 -10.15 5.35
C CYS A 148 15.52 -8.70 5.20
N PRO A 149 14.68 -7.68 5.39
CA PRO A 149 15.12 -6.28 5.30
C PRO A 149 16.19 -5.90 6.32
N CYS A 150 16.20 -6.58 7.47
CA CYS A 150 17.12 -6.31 8.58
C CYS A 150 18.51 -6.93 8.35
N CYS A 151 18.58 -8.24 8.09
CA CYS A 151 19.85 -8.98 8.02
C CYS A 151 20.19 -9.58 6.65
N ASP A 152 19.37 -9.33 5.62
CA ASP A 152 19.50 -9.89 4.26
C ASP A 152 19.45 -11.43 4.15
N GLY A 153 19.27 -12.13 5.28
CA GLY A 153 19.09 -13.58 5.35
C GLY A 153 17.78 -14.05 4.70
N PRO A 154 17.66 -15.36 4.43
CA PRO A 154 16.46 -15.93 3.82
C PRO A 154 15.24 -15.79 4.75
N VAL A 155 14.08 -15.56 4.13
CA VAL A 155 12.78 -15.45 4.81
C VAL A 155 11.98 -16.74 4.62
N SER A 156 11.58 -17.36 5.72
CA SER A 156 10.66 -18.50 5.76
C SER A 156 9.19 -18.04 5.80
N ARG A 157 8.26 -18.96 5.54
CA ARG A 157 6.82 -18.68 5.38
C ARG A 157 5.98 -19.61 6.25
N PRO A 158 6.05 -19.48 7.59
CA PRO A 158 5.47 -20.45 8.51
C PRO A 158 3.94 -20.54 8.44
N GLN A 159 3.25 -19.45 8.07
CA GLN A 159 1.78 -19.37 8.01
C GLN A 159 1.27 -19.25 6.55
N GLY A 160 2.04 -19.72 5.59
CA GLY A 160 1.68 -19.68 4.17
C GLY A 160 2.15 -18.42 3.44
N TYR A 161 1.61 -18.20 2.24
CA TYR A 161 2.20 -17.29 1.24
C TYR A 161 2.40 -15.84 1.72
N HIS A 162 1.47 -15.29 2.50
CA HIS A 162 1.54 -13.91 2.98
C HIS A 162 2.38 -13.72 4.25
N SER A 163 2.91 -14.81 4.82
CA SER A 163 3.75 -14.75 6.02
C SER A 163 5.24 -14.63 5.65
N ALA A 164 5.96 -13.86 6.46
CA ALA A 164 7.40 -13.74 6.42
C ALA A 164 7.96 -13.89 7.83
N ALA A 165 8.93 -14.79 8.00
CA ALA A 165 9.68 -14.96 9.24
C ALA A 165 11.18 -15.10 8.94
N CYS A 166 12.03 -14.51 9.78
CA CYS A 166 13.48 -14.64 9.68
C CYS A 166 14.03 -15.25 10.97
N THR A 167 14.69 -16.41 10.85
CA THR A 167 15.28 -17.11 12.00
C THR A 167 16.51 -16.40 12.56
N ALA A 168 17.22 -15.63 11.74
CA ALA A 168 18.46 -14.96 12.15
C ALA A 168 18.24 -13.69 12.98
N CYS A 169 17.21 -12.90 12.68
CA CYS A 169 16.97 -11.62 13.37
C CYS A 169 15.59 -11.52 14.05
N GLY A 170 14.78 -12.58 14.00
CA GLY A 170 13.46 -12.63 14.62
C GLY A 170 12.37 -11.81 13.92
N LEU A 171 12.64 -11.22 12.75
CA LEU A 171 11.62 -10.50 11.98
C LEU A 171 10.44 -11.45 11.70
N THR A 172 9.22 -11.00 12.01
CA THR A 172 7.97 -11.64 11.59
C THR A 172 6.99 -10.61 11.05
N GLY A 173 6.16 -10.99 10.08
CA GLY A 173 5.12 -10.09 9.56
C GLY A 173 4.61 -10.50 8.19
N ASN A 174 4.01 -9.53 7.49
CA ASN A 174 3.48 -9.74 6.15
C ASN A 174 4.59 -9.66 5.09
N ARG A 175 4.63 -10.67 4.21
CA ARG A 175 5.59 -10.80 3.11
C ARG A 175 5.57 -9.62 2.14
N ASP A 176 4.40 -9.06 1.87
CA ASP A 176 4.24 -7.94 0.94
C ASP A 176 4.81 -6.65 1.56
N VAL A 177 4.65 -6.47 2.88
CA VAL A 177 5.28 -5.36 3.61
C VAL A 177 6.82 -5.53 3.61
N VAL A 178 7.31 -6.74 3.83
CA VAL A 178 8.74 -7.07 3.70
C VAL A 178 9.26 -6.72 2.30
N ALA A 179 8.51 -7.06 1.25
CA ALA A 179 8.87 -6.74 -0.12
C ALA A 179 8.91 -5.23 -0.36
N CYS A 180 7.92 -4.47 0.15
CA CYS A 180 7.88 -3.02 0.05
C CYS A 180 9.09 -2.36 0.71
N VAL A 181 9.49 -2.80 1.92
CA VAL A 181 10.68 -2.29 2.60
C VAL A 181 11.94 -2.57 1.79
N ASN A 182 12.07 -3.77 1.21
CA ASN A 182 13.21 -4.12 0.37
C ASN A 182 13.25 -3.33 -0.95
N ILE A 183 12.10 -3.00 -1.53
CA ILE A 183 12.01 -2.10 -2.70
C ILE A 183 12.48 -0.70 -2.32
N ALA A 184 12.02 -0.16 -1.20
CA ALA A 184 12.46 1.15 -0.70
C ALA A 184 13.97 1.17 -0.43
N LYS A 185 14.51 0.14 0.22
CA LYS A 185 15.95 -0.06 0.46
C LYS A 185 16.75 -0.05 -0.84
N ARG A 186 16.32 -0.82 -1.85
CA ARG A 186 16.96 -0.82 -3.18
C ARG A 186 16.91 0.56 -3.85
N ALA A 187 15.79 1.27 -3.71
CA ALA A 187 15.64 2.62 -4.26
C ALA A 187 16.62 3.62 -3.64
N LEU A 188 16.79 3.56 -2.32
CA LEU A 188 17.71 4.43 -1.59
C LEU A 188 19.17 4.11 -1.92
N LEU A 189 19.56 2.83 -1.92
CA LEU A 189 20.92 2.41 -2.26
C LEU A 189 21.27 2.72 -3.73
N GLY A 190 20.30 2.53 -4.64
CA GLY A 190 20.47 2.77 -6.06
C GLY A 190 20.17 4.20 -6.51
N ARG A 191 19.98 5.16 -5.59
CA ARG A 191 19.57 6.54 -5.93
C ARG A 191 20.52 7.20 -6.95
N ASN A 192 21.83 7.03 -6.77
CA ASN A 192 22.83 7.59 -7.68
C ASN A 192 22.91 6.87 -9.05
N LYS A 193 22.21 5.74 -9.18
CA LYS A 193 22.13 4.92 -10.40
C LYS A 193 20.77 5.03 -11.09
N MET A 194 19.94 5.99 -10.68
CA MET A 194 18.67 6.27 -11.35
C MET A 194 18.91 6.82 -12.74
N ALA A 195 18.32 6.18 -13.75
CA ALA A 195 18.42 6.60 -15.14
C ALA A 195 17.06 6.57 -15.84
N ARG A 196 16.82 7.53 -16.72
CA ARG A 196 15.66 7.54 -17.62
C ARG A 196 16.11 7.16 -19.04
N PRO A 197 15.80 5.96 -19.55
CA PRO A 197 16.03 5.64 -20.95
C PRO A 197 15.12 6.49 -21.85
N LYS A 198 15.54 6.74 -23.10
CA LYS A 198 14.74 7.49 -24.09
C LYS A 198 13.36 6.85 -24.24
N GLY A 199 12.30 7.65 -24.07
CA GLY A 199 10.90 7.20 -24.16
C GLY A 199 10.44 6.26 -23.04
N GLY A 200 11.26 6.07 -21.98
CA GLY A 200 10.92 5.19 -20.87
C GLY A 200 10.71 5.91 -19.54
N VAL A 201 10.30 5.12 -18.55
CA VAL A 201 10.17 5.53 -17.14
C VAL A 201 11.53 5.54 -16.45
N LYS A 202 11.67 6.30 -15.36
CA LYS A 202 12.89 6.30 -14.53
C LYS A 202 13.07 4.95 -13.85
N ARG A 203 14.28 4.39 -13.90
CA ARG A 203 14.58 3.05 -13.38
C ARG A 203 15.93 2.99 -12.68
N ILE A 204 16.03 2.07 -11.73
CA ILE A 204 17.29 1.53 -11.21
C ILE A 204 17.41 0.13 -11.80
N ARG A 205 18.54 -0.20 -12.45
CA ARG A 205 18.77 -1.54 -13.04
C ARG A 205 19.54 -2.45 -12.10
N GLU A 206 20.43 -1.87 -11.30
CA GLU A 206 21.28 -2.60 -10.38
C GLU A 206 20.50 -3.08 -9.16
N THR A 207 20.66 -4.35 -8.80
CA THR A 207 20.08 -4.92 -7.59
C THR A 207 21.05 -4.78 -6.42
N LEU A 208 20.95 -3.67 -5.70
CA LEU A 208 21.77 -3.44 -4.50
C LEU A 208 21.04 -3.92 -3.24
N HIS A 209 21.75 -4.62 -2.36
CA HIS A 209 21.25 -5.02 -1.05
C HIS A 209 22.33 -4.73 -0.01
N ALA A 210 21.98 -3.90 0.96
CA ALA A 210 22.78 -3.68 2.15
C ALA A 210 21.84 -3.55 3.35
N PRO A 211 22.14 -4.15 4.52
CA PRO A 211 21.29 -4.00 5.70
C PRO A 211 21.07 -2.51 5.96
N VAL A 212 19.81 -2.09 5.99
CA VAL A 212 19.47 -0.70 6.30
C VAL A 212 19.08 -0.68 7.76
N THR A 213 19.78 0.11 8.56
CA THR A 213 19.36 0.39 9.92
C THR A 213 18.04 1.13 9.84
N VAL A 214 16.95 0.45 10.22
CA VAL A 214 15.67 1.12 10.41
C VAL A 214 15.86 2.05 11.58
N GLN A 215 16.01 3.34 11.32
CA GLN A 215 15.88 4.34 12.36
C GLN A 215 14.41 4.33 12.79
N THR A 216 14.12 3.64 13.89
CA THR A 216 12.89 3.86 14.62
C THR A 216 13.05 5.23 15.27
N ASP A 217 12.73 6.28 14.51
CA ASP A 217 12.78 7.63 15.04
C ASP A 217 11.91 7.69 16.29
N THR A 218 12.60 7.82 17.42
CA THR A 218 12.09 8.23 18.72
C THR A 218 11.53 9.65 18.70
N LEU A 219 11.37 10.27 17.51
CA LEU A 219 10.79 11.58 17.30
C LEU A 219 9.28 11.65 17.61
N LEU A 220 8.60 10.50 17.76
CA LEU A 220 7.25 10.45 18.33
C LEU A 220 7.22 10.54 19.88
N SER A 221 8.36 10.41 20.57
CA SER A 221 8.45 10.53 22.03
C SER A 221 8.52 11.99 22.51
N ARG A 222 8.87 12.94 21.64
CA ARG A 222 8.99 14.36 22.03
C ARG A 222 7.65 15.10 22.08
N ALA A 223 6.56 14.50 21.57
CA ALA A 223 5.23 15.11 21.49
C ALA A 223 4.28 14.79 22.66
N SER A 224 4.70 14.01 23.67
CA SER A 224 3.82 13.63 24.80
C SER A 224 4.18 14.24 26.16
N ARG A 225 5.15 15.14 26.25
CA ARG A 225 5.31 16.00 27.44
C ARG A 225 4.22 17.08 27.43
N GLN A 226 2.98 16.67 27.72
CA GLN A 226 1.97 17.64 28.14
C GLN A 226 2.54 18.43 29.31
N PRO A 227 2.50 19.77 29.30
CA PRO A 227 2.87 20.53 30.47
C PRO A 227 1.95 20.11 31.60
N ARG A 228 2.55 19.60 32.67
CA ARG A 228 1.89 19.20 33.90
C ARG A 228 1.04 20.40 34.35
N ARG A 229 -0.28 20.33 34.19
CA ARG A 229 -1.21 21.35 34.69
C ARG A 229 -0.89 21.60 36.17
N GLN A 230 -0.28 22.74 36.48
CA GLN A 230 -0.20 23.21 37.86
C GLN A 230 -1.63 23.41 38.33
N LYS A 231 -1.99 22.75 39.44
CA LYS A 231 -3.27 22.93 40.10
C LYS A 231 -3.37 24.40 40.54
N SER A 232 -4.18 25.21 39.84
CA SER A 232 -4.57 26.51 40.36
C SER A 232 -5.66 26.30 41.41
N THR A 233 -5.28 26.43 42.67
CA THR A 233 -6.21 26.64 43.78
C THR A 233 -6.85 28.03 43.64
N ARG A 234 -8.12 28.09 43.24
CA ARG A 234 -9.09 29.09 43.75
C ARG A 234 -10.48 28.83 43.18
N SER A 235 -11.32 28.28 44.04
CA SER A 235 -12.77 28.27 43.93
C SER A 235 -13.31 29.69 44.06
N LEU A 236 -13.96 30.22 43.02
CA LEU A 236 -14.94 31.29 43.17
C LEU A 236 -16.33 30.67 42.99
N VAL A 237 -17.06 30.70 44.10
CA VAL A 237 -18.42 30.20 44.29
C VAL A 237 -19.38 31.11 43.54
N LEU A 238 -20.18 30.54 42.62
CA LEU A 238 -21.37 31.20 42.11
C LEU A 238 -22.62 30.59 42.77
N PRO A 239 -23.60 31.40 43.24
CA PRO A 239 -24.80 30.87 43.89
C PRO A 239 -25.72 30.22 42.86
N LYS A 240 -26.24 29.02 43.19
CA LYS A 240 -27.28 28.34 42.41
C LYS A 240 -28.65 29.00 42.63
N PRO A 241 -29.45 29.28 41.59
CA PRO A 241 -30.85 29.66 41.77
C PRO A 241 -31.68 28.44 42.21
N ARG A 242 -32.57 28.68 43.18
CA ARG A 242 -33.54 27.72 43.72
C ARG A 242 -34.68 27.53 42.72
N ILE A 243 -34.94 26.30 42.30
CA ILE A 243 -36.19 25.92 41.63
C ILE A 243 -36.93 24.93 42.53
N ARG A 244 -38.16 25.31 42.88
CA ARG A 244 -39.08 24.58 43.76
C ARG A 244 -39.55 23.28 43.08
N ARG A 245 -39.65 22.23 43.89
CA ARG A 245 -40.27 20.96 43.54
C ARG A 245 -41.77 21.09 43.73
N ASP A 246 -42.54 20.91 42.66
CA ASP A 246 -43.93 20.47 42.76
C ASP A 246 -44.06 19.04 42.23
N ARG A 247 -44.93 18.29 42.89
CA ARG A 247 -45.07 16.84 42.86
C ARG A 247 -46.43 16.52 42.22
N ALA A 248 -46.47 15.40 41.49
CA ALA A 248 -47.62 14.56 41.13
C ALA A 248 -47.92 14.46 39.62
N GLY A 249 -48.19 13.22 39.17
CA GLY A 249 -48.77 12.97 37.86
C GLY A 249 -48.36 11.63 37.25
N ASN A 250 -49.27 10.67 37.29
CA ASN A 250 -49.11 9.27 36.91
C ASN A 250 -49.12 9.02 35.38
N ARG A 251 -48.43 7.94 34.97
CA ARG A 251 -48.82 6.98 33.91
C ARG A 251 -48.78 7.43 32.43
N THR A 252 -47.92 6.77 31.62
CA THR A 252 -48.34 5.84 30.55
C THR A 252 -47.15 5.24 29.80
N GLN A 253 -47.37 4.02 29.30
CA GLN A 253 -46.43 3.11 28.66
C GLN A 253 -46.06 3.57 27.24
N SER A 254 -44.80 3.39 26.82
CA SER A 254 -44.50 3.17 25.39
C SER A 254 -43.35 2.18 25.17
N LYS A 255 -43.79 0.97 24.81
CA LYS A 255 -43.22 -0.06 23.93
C LYS A 255 -41.76 0.09 23.46
N HIS A 256 -40.92 -0.84 23.93
CA HIS A 256 -39.70 -1.28 23.26
C HIS A 256 -40.01 -1.90 21.88
N PRO A 257 -39.31 -1.52 20.80
CA PRO A 257 -39.11 -2.41 19.67
C PRO A 257 -37.91 -3.34 19.94
N LYS A 258 -38.16 -4.64 19.79
CA LYS A 258 -37.22 -5.73 19.98
C LYS A 258 -36.06 -5.64 18.99
N ARG A 259 -34.85 -5.90 19.50
CA ARG A 259 -33.61 -6.11 18.74
C ARG A 259 -33.78 -7.27 17.77
N PHE A 260 -33.34 -7.08 16.52
CA PHE A 260 -32.76 -8.16 15.72
C PHE A 260 -31.29 -7.81 15.45
N PRO A 261 -30.38 -8.79 15.53
CA PRO A 261 -28.95 -8.56 15.62
C PRO A 261 -28.36 -8.11 14.29
N ALA A 262 -27.40 -7.19 14.37
CA ALA A 262 -26.55 -6.77 13.27
C ALA A 262 -25.91 -7.98 12.58
N ARG A 263 -26.24 -8.21 11.30
CA ARG A 263 -25.40 -9.00 10.39
C ARG A 263 -24.54 -8.06 9.57
N VAL A 264 -23.56 -7.45 10.25
CA VAL A 264 -22.34 -6.98 9.60
C VAL A 264 -21.49 -8.24 9.39
N SER A 265 -21.50 -8.77 8.17
CA SER A 265 -20.57 -9.83 7.78
C SER A 265 -19.18 -9.21 7.61
N LEU A 266 -18.39 -9.41 8.65
CA LEU A 266 -17.00 -9.05 8.83
C LEU A 266 -16.10 -9.66 7.74
N ARG A 267 -15.72 -8.88 6.74
CA ARG A 267 -14.38 -8.90 6.13
C ARG A 267 -13.90 -7.47 5.80
N GLY A 268 -14.16 -6.57 6.74
CA GLY A 268 -13.56 -5.24 6.82
C GLY A 268 -12.59 -5.10 7.99
N GLN A 269 -12.04 -6.22 8.49
CA GLN A 269 -10.84 -6.14 9.31
C GLN A 269 -9.66 -6.01 8.37
N VAL A 270 -9.16 -4.79 8.21
CA VAL A 270 -7.77 -4.59 7.83
C VAL A 270 -6.98 -5.16 8.99
N GLU A 271 -6.51 -6.40 8.87
CA GLU A 271 -5.48 -6.91 9.77
C GLU A 271 -4.35 -5.89 9.75
N ARG A 272 -4.06 -5.33 10.94
CA ARG A 272 -2.96 -4.38 11.15
C ARG A 272 -1.67 -5.11 10.83
N THR A 273 -1.22 -5.01 9.58
CA THR A 273 -0.04 -5.67 9.05
C THR A 273 1.19 -4.89 9.48
N SER A 274 1.62 -5.09 10.73
CA SER A 274 2.86 -4.54 11.24
C SER A 274 4.02 -5.49 10.95
N LEU A 275 5.20 -4.92 10.67
CA LEU A 275 6.46 -5.67 10.74
C LEU A 275 6.90 -5.68 12.20
N ASN A 276 7.02 -6.87 12.79
CA ASN A 276 7.56 -7.03 14.13
C ASN A 276 8.99 -7.51 14.03
N VAL A 277 9.93 -6.71 14.53
CA VAL A 277 11.34 -7.08 14.66
C VAL A 277 11.58 -7.44 16.12
N THR A 278 11.61 -8.74 16.45
CA THR A 278 12.08 -9.17 17.77
C THR A 278 13.60 -9.33 17.70
N GLY A 279 14.33 -8.24 17.89
CA GLY A 279 15.78 -8.28 17.89
C GLY A 279 16.33 -8.93 19.16
N ASN A 280 17.16 -9.96 19.01
CA ASN A 280 18.22 -10.25 19.98
C ASN A 280 19.37 -9.26 19.71
N LEU A 281 19.19 -8.00 20.11
CA LEU A 281 20.25 -6.98 20.15
C LEU A 281 21.05 -7.11 21.46
N ALA A 282 21.30 -8.33 21.92
CA ALA A 282 22.14 -8.61 23.07
C ALA A 282 23.47 -9.19 22.58
N LYS A 283 24.53 -8.39 22.78
CA LYS A 283 25.96 -8.76 22.74
C LYS A 283 26.55 -9.13 21.37
N ARG A 284 26.95 -8.10 20.61
CA ARG A 284 28.26 -8.13 19.97
C ARG A 284 29.22 -7.37 20.88
N GLU A 285 29.85 -8.09 21.79
CA GLU A 285 31.02 -7.58 22.51
C GLU A 285 32.11 -7.29 21.47
N LEU A 286 32.60 -6.04 21.47
CA LEU A 286 33.81 -5.66 20.76
C LEU A 286 35.00 -6.38 21.42
N PRO A 287 35.87 -7.09 20.69
CA PRO A 287 37.14 -7.50 21.26
C PRO A 287 37.96 -6.24 21.53
N GLY A 288 38.31 -6.04 22.80
CA GLY A 288 39.05 -4.90 23.28
C GLY A 288 40.45 -4.83 22.69
N LEU A 289 40.89 -3.61 22.37
CA LEU A 289 42.30 -3.28 22.30
C LEU A 289 42.51 -1.86 22.86
N LEU A 290 43.32 -1.84 23.91
CA LEU A 290 44.16 -0.79 24.48
C LEU A 290 43.61 0.65 24.60
N LYS A 291 43.48 1.04 25.87
CA LYS A 291 43.79 2.39 26.35
C LYS A 291 45.22 2.74 25.92
N ASP A 292 45.43 3.94 25.38
CA ASP A 292 46.39 4.91 25.91
C ASP A 292 46.34 6.25 25.15
N THR A 293 46.32 7.32 25.96
CA THR A 293 46.78 8.71 25.74
C THR A 293 46.23 9.57 24.58
N VAL A 294 45.45 10.58 25.00
CA VAL A 294 45.25 11.90 24.36
C VAL A 294 46.62 12.63 24.30
N PRO A 295 46.92 13.42 23.25
CA PRO A 295 46.79 14.87 23.39
C PRO A 295 46.17 15.59 22.19
N ASP A 296 45.32 16.55 22.53
CA ASP A 296 45.28 17.94 22.06
C ASP A 296 45.15 18.28 20.56
N GLY A 297 43.99 18.87 20.27
CA GLY A 297 43.88 20.14 19.54
C GLY A 297 43.99 20.10 18.02
N VAL A 298 42.88 20.35 17.33
CA VAL A 298 42.65 21.60 16.56
C VAL A 298 41.15 21.70 16.25
N LEU A 299 40.65 22.90 16.52
CA LEU A 299 39.29 23.40 16.41
C LEU A 299 38.96 23.88 14.98
N ILE A 300 37.65 24.11 14.74
CA ILE A 300 37.07 25.22 13.94
C ILE A 300 37.11 25.03 12.41
N GLU A 301 36.10 25.30 11.58
CA GLU A 301 34.77 25.96 11.62
C GLU A 301 34.24 25.94 10.15
N VAL A 302 33.02 26.27 9.72
CA VAL A 302 31.73 26.76 10.29
C VAL A 302 30.62 26.01 9.55
#